data_AF-A0A9D6YNX6-F1
#
_entry.id   AF-A0A9D6YNX6-F1
#
_cell.length_a   1.000
_cell.length_b   1.000
_cell.length_c   1.000
_cell.angle_alpha   90.00
_cell.angle_beta   90.00
_cell.angle_gamma   90.00
#
_symmetry.space_group_name_H-M   'P 1'
#
loop_
_entity.id
_entity.type
_entity.pdbx_description
1 polymer ?
#
loop_
_entity_poly.entity_id
_entity_poly.type
_entity_poly.pdbx_seq_one_letter_code
_entity_poly.pdbx_strand_id
1 'polypeptide(L)'
;MDELVARKMSEPPGVAAWRNTAAEAAVATGDDDALELVELFFFAYRDFVGDADRLLENYGFGRAHHRVLHFVNRRPGLTIAALLDILRITKQSLNRVLKQLLEAGFVEPRAGVVDRRQRLLYPT
;
A
#
# COMPACT_ATOMS: atom_id res chain seq x y z
N MET A 1 -34.41 19.07 8.88
CA MET A 1 -33.92 18.52 10.15
C MET A 1 -34.97 17.52 10.61
N ASP A 2 -34.76 16.21 10.59
CA ASP A 2 -33.59 15.40 10.29
C ASP A 2 -34.12 13.98 10.18
N GLU A 3 -34.19 13.40 8.98
CA GLU A 3 -34.53 11.98 8.84
C GLU A 3 -33.95 11.35 7.56
N LEU A 4 -32.73 11.77 7.20
CA LEU A 4 -31.96 11.14 6.13
C LEU A 4 -30.52 10.76 6.54
N VAL A 5 -30.19 10.80 7.84
CA VAL A 5 -28.83 10.55 8.36
C VAL A 5 -28.71 9.30 9.24
N ALA A 6 -29.78 8.50 9.40
CA ALA A 6 -29.73 7.28 10.25
C ALA A 6 -30.11 5.99 9.50
N ARG A 7 -29.69 5.85 8.24
CA ARG A 7 -29.67 4.52 7.62
C ARG A 7 -28.55 3.72 8.30
N LYS A 8 -28.93 3.05 9.39
CA LYS A 8 -28.16 2.02 10.09
C LYS A 8 -27.63 1.07 9.02
N MET A 9 -26.33 1.14 8.73
CA MET A 9 -25.58 0.08 8.08
C MET A 9 -25.66 -1.12 9.01
N SER A 10 -26.76 -1.87 8.93
CA SER A 10 -26.81 -3.22 9.44
C SER A 10 -25.74 -4.01 8.68
N GLU A 11 -24.80 -4.61 9.42
CA GLU A 11 -23.81 -5.51 8.86
C GLU A 11 -24.50 -6.53 7.95
N PRO A 12 -23.96 -6.82 6.76
CA PRO A 12 -24.54 -7.84 5.90
C PRO A 12 -24.59 -9.18 6.66
N PRO A 13 -25.71 -9.92 6.58
CA PRO A 13 -25.79 -11.23 7.20
C PRO A 13 -24.68 -12.12 6.63
N GLY A 14 -23.85 -12.68 7.51
CA GLY A 14 -22.70 -13.50 7.15
C GLY A 14 -21.34 -12.89 7.52
N VAL A 15 -21.27 -11.61 7.92
CA VAL A 15 -19.98 -11.01 8.31
C VAL A 15 -19.44 -11.57 9.63
N ALA A 16 -20.33 -11.82 10.59
CA ALA A 16 -19.98 -12.50 11.84
C ALA A 16 -19.62 -13.98 11.62
N ALA A 17 -20.20 -14.62 10.60
CA ALA A 17 -19.96 -16.03 10.29
C ALA A 17 -18.52 -16.26 9.80
N TRP A 18 -17.99 -15.45 8.87
CA TRP A 18 -16.60 -15.61 8.44
C TRP A 18 -15.57 -15.25 9.52
N ARG A 19 -15.91 -14.34 10.43
CA ARG A 19 -15.03 -14.01 11.58
C ARG A 19 -14.91 -15.20 12.54
N ASN A 20 -16.01 -15.89 12.81
CA ASN A 20 -16.01 -17.07 13.66
C ASN A 20 -15.36 -18.27 12.95
N THR A 21 -15.65 -18.50 11.67
CA THR A 21 -15.03 -19.60 10.91
C THR A 21 -13.53 -19.41 10.71
N ALA A 22 -13.06 -18.19 10.46
CA ALA A 22 -11.63 -17.90 10.35
C ALA A 22 -10.91 -18.01 11.72
N ALA A 23 -11.57 -17.60 12.80
CA ALA A 23 -11.03 -17.75 14.16
C ALA A 23 -10.98 -19.22 14.61
N GLU A 24 -12.01 -20.01 14.29
CA GLU A 24 -12.05 -21.45 14.57
C GLU A 24 -11.03 -22.24 13.74
N ALA A 25 -10.85 -21.89 12.46
CA ALA A 25 -9.81 -22.47 11.62
C ALA A 25 -8.40 -22.15 12.14
N ALA A 26 -8.17 -20.94 12.64
CA ALA A 26 -6.90 -20.53 13.24
C ALA A 26 -6.63 -21.18 14.62
N VAL A 27 -7.68 -21.54 15.36
CA VAL A 27 -7.58 -22.29 16.63
C VAL A 27 -7.40 -23.80 16.39
N ALA A 28 -7.86 -24.31 15.25
CA ALA A 28 -7.73 -25.72 14.88
C ALA A 28 -6.36 -26.09 14.28
N THR A 29 -5.65 -25.13 13.69
CA THR A 29 -4.25 -25.28 13.28
C THR A 29 -3.35 -25.30 14.51
N GLY A 30 -2.63 -26.40 14.73
CA GLY A 30 -1.55 -26.40 15.73
C GLY A 30 -0.51 -25.32 15.37
N ASP A 31 0.33 -24.90 16.33
CA ASP A 31 1.38 -23.91 16.08
C ASP A 31 2.23 -24.26 14.82
N ASP A 32 2.41 -25.56 14.55
CA ASP A 32 3.10 -26.08 13.36
C ASP A 32 2.32 -25.83 12.04
N ASP A 33 0.99 -25.99 12.01
CA ASP A 33 0.18 -25.74 10.81
C ASP A 33 0.12 -24.23 10.49
N ALA A 34 0.08 -23.38 11.52
CA ALA A 34 0.11 -21.93 11.36
C ALA A 34 1.46 -21.46 10.78
N LEU A 35 2.57 -22.07 11.22
CA LEU A 35 3.90 -21.82 10.67
C LEU A 35 3.99 -22.26 9.21
N GLU A 36 3.48 -23.45 8.87
CA GLU A 36 3.45 -23.94 7.49
C GLU A 36 2.67 -22.99 6.56
N LEU A 37 1.52 -22.46 7.01
CA LEU A 37 0.75 -21.48 6.25
C LEU A 37 1.51 -20.17 6.05
N VAL A 38 2.22 -19.68 7.07
CA VAL A 38 3.06 -18.47 6.96
C VAL A 38 4.21 -18.70 5.96
N GLU A 39 4.83 -19.87 5.98
CA GLU A 39 5.89 -20.24 5.03
C GLU A 39 5.36 -20.36 3.60
N LEU A 40 4.22 -21.00 3.41
CA LEU A 40 3.59 -21.11 2.09
C LEU A 40 3.23 -19.73 1.54
N PHE A 41 2.67 -18.85 2.38
CA PHE A 41 2.41 -17.47 2.00
C PHE A 41 3.69 -16.71 1.66
N PHE A 42 4.77 -16.92 2.42
CA PHE A 42 6.06 -16.31 2.14
C PHE A 42 6.58 -16.71 0.75
N PHE A 43 6.57 -17.99 0.40
CA PHE A 43 7.03 -18.46 -0.91
C PHE A 43 6.13 -17.97 -2.03
N ALA A 44 4.81 -18.07 -1.87
CA ALA A 44 3.85 -17.60 -2.86
C ALA A 44 4.01 -16.10 -3.12
N TYR A 45 4.12 -15.30 -2.06
CA TYR A 45 4.31 -13.85 -2.18
C TYR A 45 5.65 -13.51 -2.83
N ARG A 46 6.75 -14.18 -2.44
CA ARG A 46 8.08 -13.98 -3.04
C ARG A 46 8.07 -14.28 -4.54
N ASP A 47 7.50 -15.40 -4.94
CA ASP A 47 7.49 -15.83 -6.34
C ASP A 47 6.55 -14.94 -7.17
N PHE A 48 5.41 -14.55 -6.61
CA PHE A 48 4.46 -13.62 -7.24
C PHE A 48 5.09 -12.26 -7.60
N VAL A 49 5.94 -11.70 -6.73
CA VAL A 49 6.60 -10.41 -6.99
C VAL A 49 7.89 -10.54 -7.80
N GLY A 50 8.40 -11.76 -8.03
CA GLY A 50 9.72 -12.00 -8.62
C GLY A 50 9.87 -11.52 -10.07
N ASP A 51 8.83 -11.65 -10.90
CA ASP A 51 8.84 -11.11 -12.26
C ASP A 51 8.86 -9.58 -12.26
N ALA A 52 8.11 -8.95 -11.35
CA ALA A 52 8.08 -7.49 -11.21
C ALA A 52 9.43 -6.96 -10.72
N ASP A 53 10.09 -7.65 -9.80
CA ASP A 53 11.43 -7.29 -9.32
C ASP A 53 12.44 -7.31 -10.47
N ARG A 54 12.45 -8.38 -11.28
CA ARG A 54 13.31 -8.47 -12.48
C ARG A 54 13.07 -7.34 -13.48
N LEU A 55 11.82 -6.92 -13.65
CA LEU A 55 11.51 -5.77 -14.52
C LEU A 55 12.05 -4.45 -13.92
N LEU A 56 11.93 -4.26 -12.61
CA LEU A 56 12.39 -3.06 -11.91
C LEU A 56 13.91 -2.92 -11.93
N GLU A 57 14.65 -4.02 -11.95
CA GLU A 57 16.12 -4.04 -12.05
C GLU A 57 16.63 -3.32 -13.31
N ASN A 58 15.91 -3.39 -14.43
CA ASN A 58 16.25 -2.67 -15.66
C ASN A 58 16.27 -1.13 -15.47
N TYR A 59 15.58 -0.63 -14.45
CA TYR A 59 15.54 0.79 -14.09
C TYR A 59 16.42 1.12 -12.88
N GLY A 60 17.14 0.12 -12.32
CA GLY A 60 17.85 0.26 -11.04
C GLY A 60 16.89 0.48 -9.86
N PHE A 61 15.63 0.05 -10.00
CA PHE A 61 14.59 0.24 -9.00
C PHE A 61 14.35 -1.03 -8.19
N GLY A 62 13.74 -0.86 -7.02
CA GLY A 62 13.26 -1.97 -6.20
C GLY A 62 11.81 -1.78 -5.79
N ARG A 63 11.30 -2.71 -4.97
CA ARG A 63 9.90 -2.72 -4.52
C ARG A 63 9.43 -1.41 -3.88
N ALA A 64 10.32 -0.67 -3.24
CA ALA A 64 9.98 0.62 -2.64
C ALA A 64 9.58 1.67 -3.70
N HIS A 65 10.30 1.71 -4.83
CA HIS A 65 9.95 2.54 -5.98
C HIS A 65 8.59 2.16 -6.55
N HIS A 66 8.37 0.87 -6.76
CA HIS A 66 7.09 0.37 -7.24
C HIS A 66 5.92 0.75 -6.33
N ARG A 67 6.08 0.61 -5.00
CA ARG A 67 5.06 1.02 -4.03
C ARG A 67 4.77 2.52 -4.12
N VAL A 68 5.78 3.38 -4.23
CA VAL A 68 5.58 4.83 -4.38
C VAL A 68 4.85 5.14 -5.69
N LEU A 69 5.30 4.57 -6.81
CA LEU A 69 4.67 4.74 -8.12
C LEU A 69 3.21 4.28 -8.12
N HIS A 70 2.91 3.14 -7.51
CA HIS A 70 1.55 2.64 -7.38
C HIS A 70 0.63 3.67 -6.71
N PHE A 71 1.03 4.23 -5.57
CA PHE A 71 0.19 5.19 -4.86
C PHE A 71 0.11 6.55 -5.55
N VAL A 72 1.20 7.06 -6.12
CA VAL A 72 1.20 8.33 -6.87
C VAL A 72 0.33 8.20 -8.12
N ASN A 73 0.40 7.07 -8.82
CA ASN A 73 -0.41 6.82 -10.02
C ASN A 73 -1.90 6.64 -9.68
N ARG A 74 -2.21 5.92 -8.59
CA ARG A 74 -3.61 5.70 -8.15
C ARG A 74 -4.23 6.93 -7.51
N ARG A 75 -3.43 7.84 -6.96
CA ARG A 75 -3.86 9.05 -6.26
C ARG A 75 -2.94 10.23 -6.62
N PRO A 76 -3.05 10.78 -7.84
CA PRO A 76 -2.24 11.93 -8.24
C PRO A 76 -2.51 13.12 -7.31
N GLY A 77 -1.45 13.83 -6.93
CA GLY A 77 -1.50 14.95 -5.99
C GLY A 77 -1.32 14.57 -4.51
N LEU A 78 -0.88 13.33 -4.20
CA LEU A 78 -0.53 12.97 -2.83
C LEU A 78 0.63 13.83 -2.29
N THR A 79 0.55 14.18 -1.01
CA THR A 79 1.66 14.82 -0.28
C THR A 79 2.68 13.78 0.17
N ILE A 80 3.90 14.23 0.44
CA ILE A 80 4.95 13.40 1.06
C ILE A 80 4.47 12.84 2.41
N ALA A 81 3.76 13.63 3.21
CA ALA A 81 3.23 13.20 4.50
C ALA A 81 2.23 12.04 4.35
N ALA A 82 1.29 12.16 3.41
CA ALA A 82 0.33 11.10 3.13
C ALA A 82 1.00 9.80 2.63
N LEU A 83 2.07 9.91 1.82
CA LEU A 83 2.85 8.74 1.44
C LEU A 83 3.54 8.08 2.65
N LEU A 84 4.07 8.84 3.60
CA LEU A 84 4.65 8.28 4.83
C LEU A 84 3.60 7.54 5.67
N ASP A 85 2.40 8.11 5.79
CA ASP A 85 1.30 7.51 6.53
C ASP A 85 0.82 6.19 5.89
N ILE A 86 0.76 6.14 4.56
CA ILE A 86 0.36 4.94 3.81
C ILE A 86 1.47 3.89 3.84
N LEU A 87 2.71 4.28 3.54
CA LEU A 87 3.81 3.33 3.35
C LEU A 87 4.40 2.82 4.65
N ARG A 88 4.20 3.55 5.76
CA ARG A 88 4.75 3.25 7.09
C ARG A 88 6.26 3.03 7.05
N ILE A 89 6.97 3.93 6.36
CA ILE A 89 8.44 3.95 6.26
C ILE A 89 9.02 5.25 6.81
N THR A 90 10.34 5.29 6.97
CA THR A 90 11.03 6.51 7.41
C THR A 90 11.07 7.56 6.30
N LYS A 91 11.09 8.84 6.71
CA LYS A 91 11.28 9.98 5.79
C LYS A 91 12.57 9.88 4.99
N GLN A 92 13.65 9.39 5.60
CA GLN A 92 14.92 9.17 4.91
C GLN A 92 14.79 8.13 3.78
N SER A 93 14.14 7.01 4.06
CA SER A 93 13.90 5.96 3.06
C SER A 93 13.07 6.49 1.91
N LEU A 94 11.96 7.19 2.21
CA LEU A 94 11.09 7.78 1.19
C LEU A 94 11.83 8.82 0.34
N ASN A 95 12.60 9.72 0.97
CA ASN A 95 13.34 10.76 0.25
C ASN A 95 14.33 10.18 -0.75
N ARG A 96 15.02 9.09 -0.40
CA ARG A 96 15.94 8.39 -1.31
C ARG A 96 15.20 7.85 -2.54
N VAL A 97 14.05 7.21 -2.32
CA VAL A 97 13.23 6.65 -3.40
C VAL A 97 12.66 7.77 -4.29
N LEU A 98 12.07 8.80 -3.68
CA LEU A 98 11.52 9.93 -4.43
C LEU A 98 12.58 10.65 -5.25
N LYS A 99 13.79 10.86 -4.71
CA LYS A 99 14.90 11.47 -5.47
C LYS A 99 15.15 10.72 -6.78
N GLN A 100 15.29 9.38 -6.71
CA GLN A 100 15.53 8.56 -7.90
C GLN A 100 14.35 8.58 -8.88
N LEU A 101 13.10 8.57 -8.38
CA LEU A 101 11.91 8.64 -9.23
C LEU A 101 11.75 9.99 -9.94
N LEU A 102 12.10 11.09 -9.26
CA LEU A 102 12.11 12.44 -9.83
C LEU A 102 13.21 12.57 -10.89
N GLU A 103 14.42 12.09 -10.59
CA GLU A 103 15.57 12.11 -11.52
C GLU A 103 15.31 11.27 -12.78
N ALA A 104 14.65 10.13 -12.63
CA ALA A 104 14.26 9.26 -13.75
C ALA A 104 12.98 9.73 -14.47
N GLY A 105 12.33 10.80 -13.99
CA GLY A 105 11.17 11.39 -14.67
C GLY A 105 9.86 10.59 -14.56
N PHE A 106 9.73 9.68 -13.59
CA PHE A 106 8.46 8.94 -13.37
C PHE A 106 7.48 9.66 -12.45
N VAL A 107 7.99 10.61 -11.66
CA VAL A 107 7.19 11.45 -10.76
C VAL A 107 7.64 12.89 -10.94
N GLU A 108 6.70 13.82 -10.84
CA GLU A 108 7.00 15.25 -10.79
C GLU A 108 6.33 15.93 -9.59
N PRO A 109 6.99 16.94 -8.98
CA PRO A 109 6.40 17.72 -7.91
C PRO A 109 5.69 18.95 -8.48
N ARG A 110 4.47 19.19 -8.00
CA ARG A 110 3.72 20.43 -8.26
C ARG A 110 3.45 21.15 -6.94
N ALA A 111 3.47 22.49 -6.96
CA ALA A 111 3.14 23.28 -5.79
C ALA A 111 1.64 23.16 -5.47
N GLY A 112 1.29 23.10 -4.19
CA GLY A 112 -0.10 23.13 -3.74
C GLY A 112 -0.83 24.41 -4.17
N VAL A 113 -2.12 24.27 -4.49
CA VAL A 113 -2.97 25.41 -4.91
C VAL A 113 -3.25 26.36 -3.74
N VAL A 114 -3.52 25.79 -2.54
CA VAL A 114 -3.86 26.56 -1.33
C VAL A 114 -2.60 26.95 -0.55
N ASP A 115 -1.66 26.01 -0.37
CA ASP A 115 -0.36 26.26 0.25
C ASP A 115 0.76 25.86 -0.70
N ARG A 116 1.47 26.87 -1.24
CA ARG A 116 2.57 26.68 -2.19
C ARG A 116 3.79 26.01 -1.57
N ARG A 117 3.88 25.92 -0.23
CA ARG A 117 4.94 25.17 0.48
C ARG A 117 4.71 23.67 0.39
N GLN A 118 3.48 23.24 0.16
CA GLN A 118 3.18 21.83 -0.04
C GLN A 118 3.68 21.38 -1.41
N ARG A 119 4.30 20.20 -1.43
CA ARG A 119 4.67 19.49 -2.65
C ARG A 119 3.70 18.34 -2.86
N LEU A 120 2.94 18.44 -3.95
CA LEU A 120 2.01 17.43 -4.43
C LEU A 120 2.71 16.62 -5.51
N LEU A 121 2.63 15.29 -5.45
CA LEU A 121 3.33 14.39 -6.34
C LEU A 121 2.39 13.85 -7.42
N TYR A 122 2.82 13.91 -8.67
CA TYR A 122 2.07 13.43 -9.83
C TYR A 122 2.92 12.46 -10.65
N PRO A 123 2.30 11.46 -11.31
CA PRO A 123 3.01 10.74 -12.37
C PRO A 123 3.28 11.71 -13.53
N THR A 124 4.41 11.54 -14.19
CA THR A 124 4.74 12.24 -15.45
C THR A 124 4.03 11.57 -16.61
#